data_AF-A0AA95M8E0-F1
#
_entry.id   AF-A0AA95M8E0-F1
#
_cell.length_a   1.000
_cell.length_b   1.000
_cell.length_c   1.000
_cell.angle_alpha   90.00
_cell.angle_beta   90.00
_cell.angle_gamma   90.00
#
_symmetry.space_group_name_H-M   'P 1'
#
loop_
_entity.id
_entity.type
_entity.pdbx_description
1 polymer ?
#
loop_
_entity_poly.entity_id
_entity_poly.type
_entity_poly.pdbx_seq_one_letter_code
_entity_poly.pdbx_strand_id
1 'polypeptide(L)' 'MFSNIGVPGLILILVLALIIFGPKKLPEVGRAVGQTLKEFKKSARELTSDAIDDVKKETKDVSDTFTK' A
#
# COMPACT_ATOMS: atom_id res chain seq x y z
N MET A 1 -29.66 5.25 13.46
CA MET A 1 -30.45 4.77 12.30
C MET A 1 -29.60 4.56 11.04
N PHE A 2 -28.48 5.26 10.84
CA PHE A 2 -27.61 5.10 9.65
C PHE A 2 -26.51 4.03 9.78
N SER A 3 -26.19 3.54 10.98
CA SER A 3 -25.12 2.54 11.18
C SER A 3 -25.42 1.15 10.61
N ASN A 4 -26.68 0.87 10.24
CA ASN A 4 -27.07 -0.36 9.55
C ASN A 4 -26.92 -0.26 8.02
N ILE A 5 -26.51 0.90 7.49
CA ILE A 5 -26.44 1.09 6.03
C ILE A 5 -25.24 0.38 5.39
N GLY A 6 -24.29 -0.13 6.18
CA GLY A 6 -23.28 -1.11 5.79
C GLY A 6 -22.74 -1.06 4.36
N VAL A 7 -22.47 -2.23 3.79
CA VAL A 7 -22.08 -2.39 2.38
C VAL A 7 -23.17 -1.92 1.39
N PRO A 8 -24.49 -2.12 1.65
CA PRO A 8 -25.53 -1.70 0.70
C PRO A 8 -25.57 -0.18 0.43
N GLY A 9 -25.38 0.64 1.45
CA GLY A 9 -25.34 2.10 1.32
C GLY A 9 -24.11 2.58 0.55
N LEU A 10 -22.97 1.91 0.75
CA LEU A 10 -21.76 2.20 0.00
C LEU A 10 -21.97 1.90 -1.50
N ILE A 11 -22.63 0.78 -1.84
CA ILE A 11 -22.97 0.43 -3.23
C ILE A 11 -23.86 1.51 -3.87
N LEU A 12 -24.87 2.02 -3.16
CA LEU A 12 -25.74 3.07 -3.68
C LEU A 12 -24.98 4.35 -4.04
N ILE A 13 -24.06 4.78 -3.16
CA ILE A 13 -23.18 5.93 -3.43
C ILE A 13 -22.26 5.63 -4.62
N LEU A 14 -21.72 4.41 -4.70
CA LEU A 14 -20.88 3.99 -5.81
C LEU A 14 -21.64 4.06 -7.14
N VAL A 15 -22.88 3.61 -7.19
CA VAL A 15 -23.73 3.68 -8.39
C VAL A 15 -23.95 5.14 -8.82
N LEU A 16 -24.26 6.05 -7.90
CA LEU A 16 -24.39 7.48 -8.22
C LEU A 16 -23.08 8.08 -8.75
N ALA A 17 -21.96 7.75 -8.12
CA ALA A 17 -20.64 8.17 -8.58
C ALA A 17 -20.32 7.58 -9.97
N LEU A 18 -20.70 6.34 -10.24
CA LEU A 18 -20.54 5.68 -11.54
C LEU A 18 -21.40 6.30 -12.64
N ILE A 19 -22.56 6.86 -12.31
CA ILE A 19 -23.39 7.58 -13.29
C ILE A 19 -22.69 8.89 -13.70
N ILE A 20 -22.09 9.60 -12.74
CA ILE A 20 -21.42 10.89 -12.99
C ILE A 20 -20.06 10.68 -13.67
N PHE A 21 -19.23 9.79 -13.12
CA PHE A 21 -17.85 9.58 -13.57
C PHE A 21 -17.71 8.46 -14.59
N GLY A 22 -18.63 7.50 -14.64
CA GLY A 22 -18.56 6.33 -15.51
C GLY A 22 -17.79 5.14 -14.92
N PRO A 23 -18.18 3.89 -15.21
CA PRO A 23 -17.55 2.67 -14.68
C PRO A 23 -16.12 2.43 -15.14
N LYS A 24 -15.70 3.07 -16.23
CA LYS A 24 -14.31 2.95 -16.72
C LYS A 24 -13.33 3.84 -15.95
N LYS A 25 -13.81 4.93 -15.34
CA LYS A 25 -12.94 5.92 -14.66
C LYS A 25 -12.42 5.46 -13.32
N LEU A 26 -13.21 4.75 -12.52
CA LEU A 26 -12.76 4.19 -11.24
C LEU A 26 -11.57 3.22 -11.40
N PRO A 27 -11.60 2.23 -12.31
CA PRO A 27 -10.45 1.36 -12.57
C PRO A 27 -9.25 2.09 -13.18
N GLU A 28 -9.49 3.08 -14.03
CA GLU A 28 -8.43 3.90 -14.67
C GLU A 28 -7.64 4.70 -13.60
N VAL A 29 -8.36 5.40 -12.71
CA VAL A 29 -7.77 6.12 -11.58
C VAL A 29 -7.08 5.16 -10.61
N GLY A 30 -7.72 4.03 -10.27
CA GLY A 30 -7.13 3.02 -9.39
C GLY A 30 -5.83 2.43 -9.96
N ARG A 31 -5.73 2.25 -11.27
CA ARG A 31 -4.50 1.81 -11.94
C ARG A 31 -3.40 2.85 -11.87
N ALA A 32 -3.71 4.12 -12.15
CA ALA A 32 -2.74 5.21 -12.08
C ALA A 32 -2.19 5.38 -10.66
N VAL A 33 -3.10 5.49 -9.67
CA VAL A 33 -2.74 5.57 -8.25
C VAL A 33 -1.99 4.33 -7.80
N GLY A 34 -2.43 3.14 -8.21
CA GLY A 34 -1.77 1.87 -7.88
C GLY A 34 -0.34 1.78 -8.43
N GLN A 35 -0.08 2.30 -9.62
CA GLN A 35 1.28 2.38 -10.18
C GLN A 35 2.15 3.33 -9.35
N THR A 36 1.65 4.52 -9.01
CA THR A 36 2.37 5.46 -8.13
C THR A 36 2.66 4.86 -6.76
N LEU A 37 1.68 4.20 -6.12
CA LEU A 37 1.88 3.53 -4.84
C LEU A 37 2.87 2.37 -4.93
N LYS A 38 2.89 1.64 -6.05
CA LYS A 38 3.82 0.54 -6.29
C LYS A 38 5.26 1.05 -6.39
N GLU A 39 5.48 2.12 -7.15
CA GLU A 39 6.79 2.77 -7.27
C GLU A 39 7.22 3.38 -5.94
N PHE A 40 6.32 4.12 -5.28
CA PHE A 40 6.57 4.67 -3.95
C PHE A 40 6.95 3.58 -2.93
N LYS A 41 6.21 2.45 -2.91
CA LYS A 41 6.53 1.31 -2.05
C LYS A 41 7.89 0.71 -2.39
N LYS A 42 8.27 0.65 -3.66
CA LYS A 42 9.57 0.13 -4.10
C LYS A 42 10.70 1.03 -3.63
N SER A 43 10.61 2.33 -3.89
CA SER A 43 11.60 3.32 -3.43
C SER A 43 11.68 3.38 -1.91
N ALA A 44 10.54 3.38 -1.21
CA ALA A 44 10.52 3.32 0.25
C ALA A 44 11.18 2.03 0.78
N ARG A 45 11.02 0.89 0.10
CA ARG A 45 11.69 -0.36 0.45
C ARG A 45 13.17 -0.36 0.14
N GLU A 46 13.63 0.28 -0.92
CA GLU A 46 15.07 0.45 -1.20
C GLU A 46 15.71 1.29 -0.09
N LEU A 47 15.12 2.45 0.24
CA LEU A 47 15.59 3.31 1.33
C LEU A 47 15.57 2.60 2.71
N THR A 48 14.55 1.78 2.97
CA THR A 48 14.44 1.04 4.22
C THR A 48 15.30 -0.23 4.21
N SER A 49 15.50 -0.89 3.07
CA SER A 49 16.34 -2.09 2.97
C SER A 49 17.80 -1.73 3.07
N ASP A 50 18.25 -0.60 2.53
CA ASP A 50 19.62 -0.12 2.76
C ASP A 50 19.84 0.12 4.27
N ALA A 51 18.87 0.72 4.97
CA ALA A 51 18.92 0.90 6.42
C ALA A 51 18.79 -0.41 7.23
N ILE A 52 18.03 -1.40 6.74
CA ILE A 52 17.84 -2.70 7.42
C ILE A 52 19.00 -3.66 7.11
N ASP A 53 19.57 -3.65 5.92
CA ASP A 53 20.70 -4.49 5.53
C ASP A 53 22.00 -4.03 6.20
N ASP A 54 22.15 -2.73 6.48
CA ASP A 54 23.25 -2.22 7.33
C ASP A 54 23.09 -2.69 8.79
N VAL A 55 21.88 -2.63 9.35
CA VAL A 55 21.59 -3.15 10.72
C VAL A 55 21.72 -4.68 10.79
N LYS A 56 21.36 -5.39 9.73
CA LYS A 56 21.42 -6.87 9.64
C LYS A 56 22.85 -7.39 9.42
N LYS A 57 23.73 -6.60 8.80
CA LYS A 57 25.17 -6.92 8.71
C LYS A 57 25.85 -6.77 10.06
N GLU A 58 25.57 -5.70 10.83
CA GLU A 58 26.15 -5.52 12.16
C GLU A 58 25.69 -6.57 13.18
N THR A 59 24.43 -7.05 13.11
CA THR A 59 23.95 -8.11 14.04
C THR A 59 24.53 -9.50 13.75
N LYS A 60 25.01 -9.77 12.53
CA LYS A 60 25.72 -11.02 12.21
C LYS A 60 27.15 -11.03 12.76
N ASP A 61 27.89 -9.93 12.61
CA ASP A 61 29.29 -9.81 13.06
C ASP A 61 29.44 -9.90 14.60
N VAL A 62 28.48 -9.36 15.34
CA VAL A 62 28.46 -9.42 16.82
C VAL A 62 28.13 -10.83 17.33
N SER A 63 27.34 -11.61 16.60
CA SER A 63 26.99 -13.00 16.99
C SER A 63 28.15 -13.98 16.78
N ASP A 64 28.94 -13.79 15.72
CA ASP A 64 30.08 -14.66 15.40
C ASP A 64 31.28 -14.38 16.31
N THR A 65 31.40 -13.16 16.83
CA THR A 65 32.45 -12.77 17.81
C THR A 65 32.15 -13.25 19.23
N PHE A 66 30.88 -13.47 19.59
CA PHE A 66 30.50 -13.95 20.93
C PHE A 66 30.50 -15.48 21.07
N THR A 67 30.56 -16.20 19.95
CA THR A 67 30.53 -17.68 19.92
C THR A 67 31.93 -18.31 19.72
N LYS A 68 32.96 -17.49 19.48
CA LYS A 68 34.36 -17.90 19.34
C LYS A 68 35.18 -17.45 20.54
#